data_AF-X1STD0-F1
#
_entry.id   AF-X1STD0-F1
#
_cell.length_a   1.000
_cell.length_b   1.000
_cell.length_c   1.000
_cell.angle_alpha   90.00
_cell.angle_beta   90.00
_cell.angle_gamma   90.00
#
_symmetry.space_group_name_H-M   'P 1'
#
loop_
_entity.id
_entity.type
_entity.pdbx_description
1 polymer ?
#
loop_
_entity_poly.entity_id
_entity_poly.type
_entity_poly.pdbx_seq_one_letter_code
_entity_poly.pdbx_strand_id
1 'polypeptide(L)'
;EISDVLKSQGLDIDIRHLKLAADAMTNTAGVKGVTRMGIIAQKSSILARATFETPVRQFVNASIKGSGDKLSSVIENIILNQPVPIGTGLPGLLVKVVGPLVKKEEDKKEAKTKVVEEVNK
;
A
#
# COMPACT_ATOMS: atom_id res chain seq x y z
N GLU A 1 -21.14 10.31 24.12
CA GLU A 1 -21.44 9.00 23.45
C GLU A 1 -20.30 7.99 23.42
N ILE A 2 -19.36 7.99 22.45
CA ILE A 2 -18.37 6.89 22.32
C ILE A 2 -17.55 6.69 23.60
N SER A 3 -17.05 7.79 24.19
CA SER A 3 -16.33 7.73 25.47
C SER A 3 -17.19 7.18 26.62
N ASP A 4 -18.47 7.51 26.65
CA ASP A 4 -19.35 7.13 27.77
C ASP A 4 -19.72 5.65 27.70
N VAL A 5 -19.97 5.15 26.48
CA VAL A 5 -20.16 3.72 26.22
C VAL A 5 -18.90 2.94 26.61
N LEU A 6 -17.71 3.36 26.17
CA LEU A 6 -16.46 2.66 26.50
C LEU A 6 -16.19 2.64 28.01
N LYS A 7 -16.38 3.77 28.70
CA LYS A 7 -16.26 3.85 30.16
C LYS A 7 -17.27 2.96 30.88
N SER A 8 -18.52 2.90 30.40
CA SER A 8 -19.56 2.03 30.96
C SER A 8 -19.22 0.54 30.83
N GLN A 9 -18.47 0.18 29.79
CA GLN A 9 -17.98 -1.19 29.56
C GLN A 9 -16.64 -1.47 30.27
N GLY A 10 -16.10 -0.51 31.02
CA GLY A 10 -14.81 -0.65 31.71
C GLY A 10 -13.60 -0.65 30.78
N LEU A 11 -13.72 -0.15 29.55
CA LEU A 11 -12.63 -0.09 28.58
C LEU A 11 -11.87 1.23 28.70
N ASP A 12 -10.56 1.14 28.96
CA ASP A 12 -9.65 2.28 28.95
C ASP A 12 -8.95 2.41 27.59
N ILE A 13 -9.39 3.40 26.80
CA ILE A 13 -8.85 3.67 25.46
C ILE A 13 -8.41 5.14 25.43
N ASP A 14 -7.17 5.36 24.98
CA ASP A 14 -6.62 6.70 24.82
C ASP A 14 -7.50 7.54 23.88
N ILE A 15 -7.83 8.75 24.33
CA ILE A 15 -8.72 9.70 23.66
C ILE A 15 -8.30 10.02 22.22
N ARG A 16 -7.02 9.87 21.85
CA ARG A 16 -6.53 10.09 20.49
C ARG A 16 -7.16 9.14 19.48
N HIS A 17 -7.47 7.90 19.86
CA HIS A 17 -8.16 6.94 18.99
C HIS A 17 -9.59 7.38 18.70
N LEU A 18 -10.29 7.85 19.74
CA LEU A 18 -11.67 8.32 19.62
C LEU A 18 -11.73 9.59 18.76
N LYS A 19 -10.79 10.52 18.96
CA LYS A 19 -10.67 11.73 18.13
C LYS A 19 -10.42 11.38 16.67
N LEU A 20 -9.47 10.49 16.39
CA LEU A 20 -9.18 10.06 15.02
C LEU A 20 -10.40 9.42 14.34
N ALA A 21 -11.15 8.58 15.07
CA ALA A 21 -12.39 8.00 14.56
C ALA A 21 -13.46 9.07 14.28
N ALA A 22 -13.64 10.03 15.19
CA ALA A 22 -14.59 11.13 15.00
C ALA A 22 -14.20 12.02 13.81
N ASP A 23 -12.92 12.35 13.65
CA ASP A 23 -12.39 13.12 12.53
C ASP A 23 -12.63 12.38 11.21
N ALA A 24 -12.32 11.08 11.16
CA ALA A 24 -12.56 10.24 9.98
C ALA A 24 -14.05 10.20 9.60
N MET A 25 -14.95 10.21 10.58
CA MET A 25 -16.41 10.25 10.36
C MET A 25 -16.93 11.62 9.95
N THR A 26 -16.23 12.72 10.22
CA THR A 26 -16.77 14.10 10.07
C THR A 26 -16.01 14.99 9.07
N ASN A 27 -14.91 14.51 8.49
CA ASN A 27 -14.04 15.29 7.58
C ASN A 27 -14.71 15.82 6.29
N THR A 28 -15.92 15.37 5.93
CA THR A 28 -16.63 15.85 4.71
C THR A 28 -17.87 16.69 5.04
N ALA A 29 -17.77 17.57 6.04
CA ALA A 29 -18.83 18.49 6.44
C ALA A 29 -20.17 17.82 6.83
N GLY A 30 -20.11 16.57 7.30
CA GLY A 30 -21.26 15.80 7.76
C GLY A 30 -20.82 14.47 8.36
N VAL A 31 -21.69 13.84 9.15
CA VAL A 31 -21.37 12.56 9.81
C VAL A 31 -21.56 11.40 8.84
N LYS A 32 -20.49 10.68 8.55
CA LYS A 32 -20.47 9.46 7.74
C LYS A 32 -20.26 8.24 8.64
N GLY A 33 -21.10 7.23 8.47
CA GLY A 33 -20.93 5.95 9.17
C GLY A 33 -19.71 5.17 8.66
N VAL A 34 -19.22 4.24 9.47
CA VAL A 34 -18.18 3.28 9.09
C VAL A 34 -18.82 2.12 8.31
N THR A 35 -19.37 2.43 7.14
CA THR A 35 -20.08 1.48 6.27
C THR A 35 -19.69 1.67 4.82
N ARG A 36 -20.10 0.73 3.95
CA ARG A 36 -19.87 0.79 2.50
C ARG A 36 -20.40 2.06 1.82
N MET A 37 -21.44 2.69 2.39
CA MET A 37 -22.05 3.93 1.88
C MET A 37 -21.49 5.19 2.57
N GLY A 38 -20.70 5.01 3.62
CA GLY A 38 -20.09 6.10 4.38
C GLY A 38 -18.64 6.33 3.98
N ILE A 39 -17.73 6.24 4.95
CA ILE A 39 -16.30 6.58 4.78
C ILE A 39 -15.67 5.79 3.62
N ILE A 40 -16.10 4.56 3.40
CA ILE A 40 -15.47 3.64 2.44
C ILE A 40 -15.82 4.01 1.00
N ALA A 41 -17.02 4.56 0.78
CA ALA A 41 -17.42 5.07 -0.54
C ALA A 41 -16.51 6.22 -1.01
N GLN A 42 -15.87 6.94 -0.07
CA GLN A 42 -15.00 8.08 -0.37
C GLN A 42 -13.56 7.67 -0.70
N LYS A 43 -13.20 6.41 -0.49
CA LYS A 43 -11.84 5.95 -0.80
C LYS A 43 -11.59 6.06 -2.30
N SER A 44 -10.47 6.67 -2.70
CA SER A 44 -10.15 6.95 -4.11
C SER A 44 -9.87 5.67 -4.90
N SER A 45 -9.23 4.68 -4.29
CA SER A 45 -8.87 3.41 -4.93
C SER A 45 -10.09 2.55 -5.26
N ILE A 46 -10.11 2.03 -6.48
CA ILE A 46 -11.13 1.11 -6.98
C ILE A 46 -10.95 -0.24 -6.31
N LEU A 47 -9.69 -0.71 -6.23
CA LEU A 47 -9.35 -1.97 -5.58
C LEU A 47 -9.74 -1.95 -4.11
N ALA A 48 -9.42 -0.87 -3.40
CA ALA A 48 -9.75 -0.73 -2.00
C ALA A 48 -11.26 -0.65 -1.71
N ARG A 49 -12.06 -0.08 -2.63
CA ARG A 49 -13.53 -0.14 -2.50
C ARG A 49 -14.06 -1.53 -2.85
N ALA A 50 -13.49 -2.20 -3.85
CA ALA A 50 -13.91 -3.53 -4.29
C ALA A 50 -13.67 -4.62 -3.24
N THR A 51 -12.59 -4.52 -2.46
CA THR A 51 -12.30 -5.48 -1.38
C THR A 51 -13.23 -5.35 -0.18
N PHE A 52 -13.79 -4.16 0.05
CA PHE A 52 -14.65 -3.96 1.20
C PHE A 52 -16.04 -4.53 0.95
N GLU A 53 -16.66 -4.29 -0.22
CA GLU A 53 -17.95 -4.89 -0.60
C GLU A 53 -18.31 -4.61 -2.09
N THR A 54 -19.07 -5.52 -2.73
CA THR A 54 -19.59 -5.42 -4.12
C THR A 54 -18.53 -5.23 -5.25
N PRO A 55 -17.54 -6.12 -5.38
CA PRO A 55 -16.44 -5.95 -6.35
C PRO A 55 -16.91 -5.83 -7.80
N VAL A 56 -17.87 -6.66 -8.24
CA VAL A 56 -18.38 -6.65 -9.62
C VAL A 56 -18.94 -5.28 -10.01
N ARG A 57 -19.82 -4.72 -9.18
CA ARG A 57 -20.41 -3.40 -9.43
C ARG A 57 -19.33 -2.32 -9.46
N GLN A 58 -18.31 -2.42 -8.62
CA GLN A 58 -17.23 -1.44 -8.58
C GLN A 58 -16.39 -1.48 -9.85
N PHE A 59 -16.02 -2.67 -10.34
CA PHE A 59 -15.27 -2.81 -11.57
C PHE A 59 -16.08 -2.38 -12.79
N VAL A 60 -17.35 -2.77 -12.91
CA VAL A 60 -18.21 -2.34 -14.02
C VAL A 60 -18.31 -0.82 -14.08
N ASN A 61 -18.56 -0.16 -12.95
CA ASN A 61 -18.63 1.31 -12.90
C ASN A 61 -17.29 1.97 -13.23
N ALA A 62 -16.17 1.39 -12.78
CA ALA A 62 -14.84 1.90 -13.08
C ALA A 62 -14.52 1.76 -14.57
N SER A 63 -14.86 0.64 -15.20
CA SER A 63 -14.69 0.39 -16.63
C SER A 63 -15.51 1.37 -17.47
N ILE A 64 -16.78 1.61 -17.11
CA ILE A 64 -17.64 2.58 -17.81
C ILE A 64 -17.06 4.00 -17.71
N LYS A 65 -16.50 4.37 -16.56
CA LYS A 65 -15.91 5.71 -16.33
C LYS A 65 -14.47 5.83 -16.83
N GLY A 66 -13.83 4.76 -17.31
CA GLY A 66 -12.40 4.75 -17.61
C GLY A 66 -11.51 5.10 -16.42
N SER A 67 -11.94 4.77 -15.20
CA SER A 67 -11.20 5.13 -13.97
C SER A 67 -10.03 4.18 -13.72
N GLY A 68 -8.86 4.75 -13.42
CA GLY A 68 -7.66 3.99 -13.01
C GLY A 68 -7.37 4.13 -11.51
N ASP A 69 -6.59 3.19 -10.98
CA ASP A 69 -6.12 3.23 -9.59
C ASP A 69 -4.71 3.85 -9.50
N LYS A 70 -4.46 4.68 -8.49
CA LYS A 70 -3.18 5.38 -8.29
C LYS A 70 -2.21 4.63 -7.39
N LEU A 71 -2.63 3.50 -6.82
CA LEU A 71 -1.83 2.67 -5.95
C LEU A 71 -1.24 3.41 -4.73
N SER A 72 -1.99 4.35 -4.16
CA SER A 72 -1.57 5.17 -3.03
C SER A 72 -2.07 4.68 -1.67
N SER A 73 -2.97 3.70 -1.62
CA SER A 73 -3.45 3.09 -0.38
C SER A 73 -2.75 1.79 -0.03
N VAL A 74 -3.01 1.31 1.18
CA VAL A 74 -2.45 0.06 1.70
C VAL A 74 -3.00 -1.16 0.95
N ILE A 75 -4.29 -1.17 0.65
CA ILE A 75 -4.99 -2.37 0.17
C ILE A 75 -4.51 -2.79 -1.22
N GLU A 76 -4.53 -1.86 -2.18
CA GLU A 76 -4.03 -2.11 -3.54
C GLU A 76 -2.57 -2.57 -3.59
N ASN A 77 -1.68 -1.98 -2.79
CA ASN A 77 -0.26 -2.39 -2.75
C ASN A 77 -0.10 -3.79 -2.17
N ILE A 78 -0.92 -4.18 -1.19
CA ILE A 78 -0.95 -5.56 -0.68
C ILE A 78 -1.41 -6.53 -1.78
N ILE A 79 -2.48 -6.21 -2.50
CA ILE A 79 -3.01 -7.06 -3.59
C ILE A 79 -1.96 -7.28 -4.68
N LEU A 80 -1.21 -6.23 -5.02
CA LEU A 80 -0.17 -6.27 -6.05
C LEU A 80 1.20 -6.74 -5.54
N ASN A 81 1.30 -7.08 -4.24
CA ASN A 81 2.55 -7.49 -3.60
C ASN A 81 3.68 -6.45 -3.77
N GLN A 82 3.37 -5.18 -3.56
CA GLN A 82 4.28 -4.05 -3.64
C GLN A 82 4.50 -3.42 -2.25
N PRO A 83 5.64 -2.76 -2.00
CA PRO A 83 5.86 -2.02 -0.77
C PRO A 83 4.78 -0.96 -0.55
N VAL A 84 4.18 -0.96 0.65
CA VAL A 84 3.11 -0.02 0.98
C VAL A 84 3.70 1.39 1.22
N PRO A 85 3.13 2.47 0.67
CA PRO A 85 3.65 3.83 0.80
C PRO A 85 3.35 4.49 2.16
N ILE A 86 3.53 3.76 3.26
CA ILE A 86 3.43 4.25 4.64
C ILE A 86 4.57 3.69 5.49
N GLY A 87 4.86 4.30 6.63
CA GLY A 87 5.89 3.80 7.56
C GLY A 87 7.25 3.65 6.87
N THR A 88 7.79 2.43 6.87
CA THR A 88 9.09 2.11 6.27
C THR A 88 9.10 2.17 4.75
N GLY A 89 7.95 2.17 4.08
CA GLY A 89 7.87 2.32 2.63
C GLY A 89 7.86 3.76 2.14
N LEU A 90 7.86 4.76 3.04
CA LEU A 90 8.00 6.18 2.69
C LEU A 90 9.43 6.59 2.27
N PRO A 91 10.49 6.26 3.04
CA PRO A 91 11.85 6.66 2.66
C PRO A 91 12.40 5.81 1.52
N GLY A 92 12.93 6.47 0.49
CA GLY A 92 13.79 5.83 -0.50
C GLY A 92 15.21 5.68 0.03
N LEU A 93 15.79 4.50 -0.09
CA LEU A 93 17.19 4.25 0.27
C LEU A 93 18.10 4.58 -0.91
N LEU A 94 19.04 5.49 -0.69
CA LEU A 94 20.08 5.83 -1.66
C LEU A 94 21.41 5.29 -1.15
N VAL A 95 22.18 4.67 -2.04
CA VAL A 95 23.54 4.22 -1.74
C VAL A 95 24.53 5.17 -2.40
N LYS A 96 25.48 5.69 -1.62
CA LYS A 96 26.61 6.44 -2.17
C LYS A 96 27.56 5.46 -2.84
N VAL A 97 27.56 5.46 -4.16
CA VAL A 97 28.53 4.69 -4.93
C VAL A 97 29.89 5.36 -4.78
N VAL A 98 30.85 4.67 -4.16
CA VAL A 98 32.24 5.12 -4.04
C VAL A 98 33.09 4.22 -4.94
N GLY A 99 33.33 4.68 -6.16
CA GLY A 99 34.12 3.97 -7.16
C GLY A 99 33.42 3.87 -8.53
N PRO A 100 34.15 3.48 -9.59
CA PRO A 100 33.55 3.28 -10.90
C PRO A 100 32.60 2.07 -10.87
N LEU A 101 31.37 2.25 -11.37
CA LEU A 101 30.34 1.21 -11.51
C LEU A 101 30.71 0.11 -12.53
N VAL A 102 31.75 0.36 -13.32
CA VAL A 102 32.30 -0.55 -14.31
C VAL A 102 33.69 -0.94 -13.84
N LYS A 103 33.92 -2.23 -13.59
CA LYS A 103 35.28 -2.75 -13.42
C LYS A 103 36.05 -2.50 -14.71
N LYS A 104 37.26 -1.90 -14.60
CA LYS A 104 38.20 -1.88 -15.72
C LYS A 104 38.46 -3.33 -16.16
N GLU A 105 38.61 -3.56 -17.47
CA GLU A 105 38.65 -4.90 -18.05
C GLU A 105 39.78 -5.79 -17.48
N GLU A 106 40.82 -5.19 -16.93
CA GLU A 106 41.98 -5.86 -16.33
C GLU A 106 41.64 -6.71 -15.07
N ASP A 107 40.50 -6.47 -14.42
CA ASP A 107 40.04 -7.23 -13.23
C ASP A 107 38.92 -8.25 -13.53
N LYS A 108 38.58 -8.47 -14.81
CA LYS A 108 37.75 -9.62 -15.20
C LYS A 108 38.61 -10.87 -15.01
N LYS A 109 38.45 -11.56 -13.88
CA LYS A 109 38.86 -12.97 -13.78
C LYS A 109 38.05 -13.74 -14.83
N GLU A 110 38.60 -13.89 -16.02
CA GLU A 110 38.09 -14.83 -17.02
C GLU A 110 38.00 -16.19 -16.32
N ALA A 111 36.77 -16.71 -16.20
CA ALA A 111 36.57 -18.07 -15.75
C ALA A 111 37.31 -18.97 -16.74
N LYS A 112 38.34 -19.70 -16.25
CA LYS A 112 39.19 -20.56 -17.07
C LYS A 112 38.34 -21.44 -17.98
N THR A 113 38.42 -21.21 -19.28
CA THR A 113 37.75 -21.91 -20.40
C THR A 113 38.17 -23.40 -20.52
N LYS A 114 38.72 -24.03 -19.48
CA LYS A 114 39.20 -25.42 -19.53
C LYS A 114 38.14 -26.48 -19.21
N VAL A 115 36.96 -26.11 -18.71
CA VAL A 115 35.91 -27.10 -18.36
C VAL A 115 34.89 -27.30 -19.48
N VAL A 116 34.80 -26.38 -20.46
CA VAL A 116 33.78 -26.46 -21.52
C VAL A 116 34.23 -27.33 -22.72
N GLU A 117 35.53 -27.52 -22.92
CA GLU A 117 36.04 -28.36 -24.04
C GLU A 117 36.09 -29.86 -23.72
N GLU A 118 36.17 -30.27 -22.43
CA GLU A 118 36.16 -31.68 -22.06
C GLU A 118 34.78 -32.35 -22.12
N VAL A 119 33.70 -31.56 -22.11
CA VAL A 119 32.32 -32.09 -22.20
C VAL A 119 31.85 -32.24 -23.66
N ASN A 120 32.56 -31.62 -24.61
CA ASN A 120 32.24 -31.66 -26.04
C ASN A 120 33.17 -32.58 -26.84
N LYS A 121 33.86 -33.53 -26.18
CA LYS A 121 34.53 -34.66 -26.84
C LYS A 121 33.83 -35.97 -26.51
#